data_AF-E4RMF9-F1
#
_entry.id   AF-E4RMF9-F1
#
_cell.length_a   1.000
_cell.length_b   1.000
_cell.length_c   1.000
_cell.angle_alpha   90.00
_cell.angle_beta   90.00
_cell.angle_gamma   90.00
#
_symmetry.space_group_name_H-M   'P 1'
#
loop_
_entity.id
_entity.type
_entity.pdbx_description
1 polymer ?
#
loop_
_entity_poly.entity_id
_entity_poly.type
_entity_poly.pdbx_seq_one_letter_code
_entity_poly.pdbx_strand_id
1 'polypeptide(L)'
;MDEKLNKIPKEDANWMEIQEFSLSFNGYDYWGSFEKAADIANQHYNRYEKDNIISNNMEVLRTSLFFEQRRYRHFGSDPGPETMKYLRKIIKKIKELVK
;
A
#
# COMPACT_ATOMS: atom_id res chain seq x y z
N MET A 1 -18.52 -9.05 3.91
CA MET A 1 -17.80 -7.75 3.85
C MET A 1 -16.53 -7.96 4.68
N ASP A 2 -15.36 -7.82 4.08
CA ASP A 2 -14.07 -8.18 4.69
C ASP A 2 -13.87 -7.38 6.00
N GLU A 3 -13.98 -8.02 7.17
CA GLU A 3 -13.90 -7.37 8.51
C GLU A 3 -12.64 -6.49 8.67
N LYS A 4 -11.61 -6.78 7.88
CA LYS A 4 -10.34 -6.06 7.83
C LYS A 4 -10.45 -4.63 7.28
N LEU A 5 -11.49 -4.32 6.49
CA LEU A 5 -11.73 -2.96 5.98
C LEU A 5 -12.18 -1.98 7.06
N ASN A 6 -12.64 -2.45 8.22
CA ASN A 6 -12.99 -1.60 9.36
C ASN A 6 -11.76 -1.07 10.12
N LYS A 7 -10.55 -1.51 9.75
CA LYS A 7 -9.27 -1.09 10.35
C LYS A 7 -8.43 -0.20 9.44
N ILE A 8 -9.06 0.48 8.46
CA ILE A 8 -8.33 1.44 7.61
C ILE A 8 -7.73 2.52 8.52
N PRO A 9 -6.40 2.72 8.51
CA PRO A 9 -5.74 3.76 9.30
C PRO A 9 -6.26 5.16 8.98
N LYS A 10 -6.04 6.09 9.92
CA LYS A 10 -6.31 7.51 9.67
C LYS A 10 -5.40 8.06 8.56
N GLU A 11 -5.78 9.19 7.98
CA GLU A 11 -5.04 9.80 6.86
C GLU A 11 -3.65 10.32 7.28
N ASP A 12 -3.48 10.62 8.57
CA ASP A 12 -2.23 11.06 9.20
C ASP A 12 -1.47 9.93 9.91
N ALA A 13 -1.93 8.68 9.77
CA ALA A 13 -1.35 7.51 10.43
C ALA A 13 0.18 7.44 10.28
N ASN A 14 0.81 6.93 11.32
CA ASN A 14 2.24 6.69 11.35
C ASN A 14 2.59 5.39 10.59
N TRP A 15 3.89 5.11 10.43
CA TRP A 15 4.33 3.92 9.71
C TRP A 15 3.87 2.62 10.37
N MET A 16 3.85 2.54 11.70
CA MET A 16 3.46 1.33 12.43
C MET A 16 2.02 0.92 12.13
N GLU A 17 1.09 1.88 12.14
CA GLU A 17 -0.33 1.67 11.83
C GLU A 17 -0.53 1.25 10.36
N ILE A 18 0.19 1.90 9.43
CA ILE A 18 0.16 1.56 8.00
C ILE A 18 0.71 0.15 7.78
N GLN A 19 1.82 -0.19 8.42
CA GLN A 19 2.44 -1.51 8.34
C GLN A 19 1.47 -2.62 8.79
N GLU A 20 0.79 -2.45 9.92
CA GLU A 20 -0.17 -3.43 10.43
C GLU A 20 -1.31 -3.65 9.41
N PHE A 21 -1.84 -2.56 8.86
CA PHE A 21 -2.88 -2.62 7.83
C PHE A 21 -2.37 -3.27 6.54
N SER A 22 -1.15 -2.96 6.09
CA SER A 22 -0.52 -3.56 4.91
C SER A 22 -0.45 -5.09 5.01
N LEU A 23 -0.15 -5.62 6.19
CA LEU A 23 -0.04 -7.07 6.45
C LEU A 23 -1.39 -7.79 6.50
N SER A 24 -2.51 -7.06 6.47
CA SER A 24 -3.85 -7.66 6.40
C SER A 24 -4.15 -8.33 5.04
N PHE A 25 -3.34 -8.02 4.02
CA PHE A 25 -3.42 -8.51 2.64
C PHE A 25 -2.08 -9.12 2.23
N ASN A 26 -2.08 -10.36 1.76
CA ASN A 26 -0.88 -10.99 1.21
C ASN A 26 -0.89 -10.86 -0.32
N GLY A 27 -0.11 -9.91 -0.84
CA GLY A 27 0.00 -9.69 -2.28
C GLY A 27 0.61 -10.87 -3.04
N TYR A 28 1.47 -11.66 -2.39
CA TYR A 28 2.06 -12.84 -3.03
C TYR A 28 1.00 -13.93 -3.23
N ASP A 29 0.18 -14.20 -2.22
CA ASP A 29 -0.90 -15.19 -2.32
C ASP A 29 -1.95 -14.74 -3.33
N TYR A 30 -2.30 -13.44 -3.32
CA TYR A 30 -3.32 -12.89 -4.21
C TYR A 30 -2.92 -12.97 -5.69
N TRP A 31 -1.65 -12.65 -6.01
CA TRP A 31 -1.16 -12.66 -7.39
C TRP A 31 -0.54 -13.99 -7.83
N GLY A 32 -0.27 -14.89 -6.88
CA GLY A 32 0.35 -16.20 -7.10
C GLY A 32 1.87 -16.15 -7.27
N SER A 33 2.51 -14.98 -7.21
CA SER A 33 3.97 -14.88 -7.25
C SER A 33 4.51 -13.56 -6.67
N PHE A 34 5.78 -13.58 -6.29
CA PHE A 34 6.52 -12.39 -5.87
C PHE A 34 6.65 -11.40 -7.03
N GLU A 35 7.06 -11.87 -8.20
CA GLU A 35 7.35 -11.07 -9.39
C GLU A 35 6.12 -10.27 -9.82
N LYS A 36 4.96 -10.90 -9.84
CA LYS A 36 3.72 -10.23 -10.25
C LYS A 36 3.29 -9.16 -9.24
N ALA A 37 3.41 -9.44 -7.94
CA ALA A 37 3.14 -8.45 -6.91
C ALA A 37 4.13 -7.26 -6.98
N ALA A 38 5.41 -7.55 -7.23
CA ALA A 38 6.46 -6.56 -7.41
C ALA A 38 6.20 -5.67 -8.64
N ASP A 39 5.86 -6.26 -9.79
CA ASP A 39 5.56 -5.53 -11.02
C ASP A 39 4.39 -4.57 -10.83
N ILE A 40 3.32 -5.01 -10.18
CA ILE A 40 2.14 -4.19 -9.92
C ILE A 40 2.47 -3.02 -8.99
N ALA A 41 3.16 -3.30 -7.88
CA ALA A 41 3.55 -2.26 -6.93
C ALA A 41 4.52 -1.24 -7.56
N ASN A 42 5.53 -1.71 -8.28
CA ASN A 42 6.52 -0.84 -8.94
C ASN A 42 5.88 0.00 -10.05
N GLN A 43 5.00 -0.57 -10.88
CA GLN A 43 4.28 0.21 -11.90
C GLN A 43 3.38 1.27 -11.28
N HIS A 44 2.69 0.94 -10.17
CA HIS A 44 1.85 1.89 -9.46
C HIS A 44 2.68 3.02 -8.85
N TYR A 45 3.80 2.70 -8.19
CA TYR A 45 4.73 3.69 -7.65
C TYR A 45 5.30 4.59 -8.75
N ASN A 46 5.74 4.03 -9.89
CA ASN A 46 6.27 4.80 -11.01
C ASN A 46 5.24 5.81 -11.58
N ARG A 47 3.97 5.41 -11.68
CA ARG A 47 2.88 6.33 -12.10
C ARG A 47 2.63 7.42 -11.06
N TYR A 48 2.74 7.09 -9.79
CA TYR A 48 2.64 8.09 -8.73
C TYR A 48 3.80 9.09 -8.78
N GLU A 49 5.04 8.60 -8.89
CA GLU A 49 6.22 9.46 -8.90
C GLU A 49 6.23 10.39 -10.12
N LYS A 50 5.91 9.84 -11.30
CA LYS A 50 5.95 10.57 -12.57
C LYS A 50 4.77 11.52 -12.75
N ASP A 51 3.56 11.03 -12.51
CA ASP A 51 2.33 11.70 -12.93
C ASP A 51 1.43 12.06 -11.74
N ASN A 52 1.84 11.75 -10.50
CA ASN A 52 1.05 11.94 -9.28
C ASN A 52 -0.31 11.21 -9.31
N ILE A 53 -0.38 10.10 -10.06
CA ILE A 53 -1.60 9.29 -10.24
C ILE A 53 -1.67 8.15 -9.21
N ILE A 54 -2.80 8.05 -8.52
CA ILE A 54 -3.13 6.93 -7.63
C ILE A 54 -4.22 6.07 -8.28
N SER A 55 -4.08 4.75 -8.22
CA SER A 55 -5.04 3.79 -8.79
C SER A 55 -6.42 3.89 -8.13
N ASN A 56 -7.48 3.59 -8.89
CA ASN A 56 -8.84 3.36 -8.38
C ASN A 56 -9.12 1.87 -8.11
N ASN A 57 -8.16 0.98 -8.33
CA ASN A 57 -8.32 -0.46 -8.13
C ASN A 57 -7.83 -0.88 -6.73
N MET A 58 -8.71 -1.52 -5.95
CA MET A 58 -8.46 -1.88 -4.55
C MET A 58 -7.29 -2.86 -4.41
N GLU A 59 -7.18 -3.84 -5.31
CA GLU A 59 -6.14 -4.85 -5.28
C GLU A 59 -4.76 -4.24 -5.53
N VAL A 60 -4.63 -3.33 -6.48
CA VAL A 60 -3.40 -2.57 -6.75
C VAL A 60 -2.99 -1.78 -5.50
N LEU A 61 -3.92 -1.05 -4.88
CA LEU A 61 -3.64 -0.25 -3.69
C LEU A 61 -3.16 -1.10 -2.51
N ARG A 62 -3.84 -2.22 -2.22
CA ARG A 62 -3.44 -3.15 -1.15
C ARG A 62 -2.12 -3.85 -1.47
N THR A 63 -1.88 -4.18 -2.74
CA THR A 63 -0.60 -4.77 -3.19
C THR A 63 0.56 -3.81 -2.99
N SER A 64 0.41 -2.53 -3.35
CA SER A 64 1.45 -1.52 -3.15
C SER A 64 1.79 -1.33 -1.67
N LEU A 65 0.78 -1.25 -0.80
CA LEU A 65 0.97 -1.16 0.65
C LEU A 65 1.72 -2.37 1.22
N PHE A 66 1.31 -3.58 0.83
CA PHE A 66 1.99 -4.81 1.21
C PHE A 66 3.45 -4.81 0.73
N PHE A 67 3.70 -4.47 -0.53
CA PHE A 67 5.04 -4.52 -1.10
C PHE A 67 5.99 -3.51 -0.47
N GLU A 68 5.55 -2.27 -0.20
CA GLU A 68 6.36 -1.30 0.54
C GLU A 68 6.65 -1.79 1.97
N GLN A 69 5.68 -2.40 2.65
CA GLN A 69 5.91 -3.02 3.95
C GLN A 69 7.04 -4.07 3.89
N ARG A 70 7.02 -4.93 2.86
CA ARG A 70 8.08 -5.91 2.64
C ARG A 70 9.44 -5.25 2.40
N ARG A 71 9.47 -4.19 1.60
CA ARG A 71 10.68 -3.42 1.26
C ARG A 71 11.32 -2.79 2.50
N TYR A 72 10.55 -2.06 3.30
CA TYR A 72 11.07 -1.36 4.48
C TYR A 72 11.41 -2.32 5.63
N ARG A 73 10.66 -3.41 5.77
CA ARG A 73 11.05 -4.49 6.67
C ARG A 73 12.40 -5.11 6.28
N HIS A 74 12.69 -5.22 4.98
CA HIS A 74 13.97 -5.72 4.50
C HIS A 74 15.11 -4.73 4.72
N PHE A 75 14.85 -3.42 4.56
CA PHE A 75 15.83 -2.37 4.83
C PHE A 75 16.12 -2.15 6.33
N GLY A 76 15.22 -2.60 7.21
CA GLY A 76 15.37 -2.40 8.66
C GLY A 76 15.20 -0.94 9.09
N SER A 77 14.49 -0.15 8.27
CA SER A 77 14.27 1.28 8.49
C SER A 77 12.85 1.69 8.11
N ASP A 78 12.42 2.83 8.67
CA ASP A 78 11.13 3.43 8.34
C ASP A 78 11.19 4.18 7.00
N PRO A 79 10.05 4.31 6.29
CA PRO A 79 9.96 5.11 5.09
C PRO A 79 10.27 6.59 5.35
N GLY A 80 11.00 7.21 4.42
CA GLY A 80 11.23 8.65 4.44
C GLY A 80 9.96 9.46 4.12
N PRO A 81 10.03 10.81 4.22
CA PRO A 81 8.86 11.68 4.07
C PRO A 81 8.09 11.52 2.74
N GLU A 82 8.80 11.38 1.62
CA GLU A 82 8.17 11.22 0.30
C GLU A 82 7.45 9.88 0.17
N THR A 83 8.03 8.79 0.68
CA THR A 83 7.34 7.50 0.69
C THR A 83 6.15 7.54 1.63
N MET A 84 6.26 8.17 2.81
CA MET A 84 5.11 8.32 3.71
C MET A 84 3.97 9.12 3.06
N LYS A 85 4.26 10.11 2.24
CA LYS A 85 3.27 10.87 1.47
C LYS A 85 2.56 9.99 0.43
N TYR A 86 3.30 9.12 -0.27
CA TYR A 86 2.73 8.12 -1.17
C TYR A 86 1.79 7.15 -0.43
N LEU A 87 2.26 6.56 0.67
CA LEU A 87 1.50 5.61 1.47
C LEU A 87 0.20 6.21 2.00
N ARG A 88 0.23 7.43 2.53
CA ARG A 88 -0.96 8.15 3.00
C ARG A 88 -1.96 8.43 1.88
N LYS A 89 -1.49 8.74 0.66
CA LYS A 89 -2.37 8.88 -0.51
C LYS A 89 -3.06 7.57 -0.87
N ILE A 90 -2.37 6.43 -0.77
CA ILE A 90 -3.00 5.12 -0.94
C ILE A 90 -4.07 4.88 0.12
N ILE A 91 -3.77 5.12 1.40
CA ILE A 91 -4.74 4.94 2.50
C ILE A 91 -5.98 5.81 2.30
N LYS A 92 -5.79 7.10 1.98
CA LYS A 92 -6.89 8.01 1.64
C LYS A 92 -7.74 7.43 0.50
N LYS A 93 -7.09 6.91 -0.55
CA LYS A 93 -7.80 6.36 -1.70
C LYS A 93 -8.60 5.10 -1.37
N ILE A 94 -8.03 4.19 -0.58
CA ILE A 94 -8.74 3.01 -0.08
C ILE A 94 -9.99 3.43 0.70
N LYS A 95 -9.86 4.43 1.58
CA LYS A 95 -10.97 4.97 2.37
C LYS A 95 -12.07 5.60 1.50
N GLU A 96 -11.71 6.26 0.41
CA GLU A 96 -12.67 6.80 -0.58
C GLU A 96 -13.46 5.70 -1.30
N LEU A 97 -12.83 4.55 -1.58
CA LEU A 97 -13.44 3.45 -2.35
C LEU A 97 -14.35 2.52 -1.51
N VAL A 98 -14.27 2.59 -0.18
CA VAL A 98 -15.08 1.76 0.75
C VAL A 98 -16.36 2.49 1.20
N LYS A 99 -16.44 3.81 0.99
CA LYS A 99 -17.63 4.61 1.25
C LYS A 99 -18.65 4.47 0.13
#